data_AF-A0A536BEQ3-F1
#
_entry.id   AF-A0A536BEQ3-F1
#
_cell.length_a   1.000
_cell.length_b   1.000
_cell.length_c   1.000
_cell.angle_alpha   90.00
_cell.angle_beta   90.00
_cell.angle_gamma   90.00
#
_symmetry.space_group_name_H-M   'P 1'
#
loop_
_entity.id
_entity.type
_entity.pdbx_description
1 polymer ?
#
loop_
_entity_poly.entity_id
_entity_poly.type
_entity_poly.pdbx_seq_one_letter_code
_entity_poly.pdbx_strand_id
1 'polypeptide(L)'
;FGLRTVGTRDGRFLLNGEPYIQRLVLDQGYFPGGWYTAASDADLRHDIELAKALGFNGARKHQKVEDPRWLYWADRLGFLVWAEMPNFHEHTAQAEQRLMDELAAAIERDKDHPCIVAWVPMNESFGLARPLQDGVAARLINRLHDLAHQRDGTRPVSSNDGWEHASTDLCTLHDYGVPADLQRRYATLASALEPSGRPRPPYLPGYAYKGEPLLVTEFGGLGLQGSSGWGYDMTAGARELVDRYRELVVALMAPGPVEGFCYTQLTDIEQECNGLLTFDRRTKADATILCPITQTLKRR
;
A
#
# COMPACT_ATOMS: atom_id res chain seq x y z
N PHE A 1 -1.89 12.09 20.49
CA PHE A 1 -0.49 12.16 20.04
C PHE A 1 0.32 11.01 20.64
N GLY A 2 1.40 10.60 19.98
CA GLY A 2 2.37 9.61 20.48
C GLY A 2 3.78 9.99 20.05
N LEU A 3 4.77 9.73 20.90
CA LEU A 3 6.17 10.08 20.63
C LEU A 3 6.84 8.97 19.82
N ARG A 4 7.16 9.26 18.56
CA ARG A 4 7.90 8.37 17.67
C ARG A 4 8.52 9.13 16.51
N THR A 5 9.61 8.64 15.97
CA THR A 5 10.20 9.15 14.72
C THR A 5 10.00 8.15 13.58
N VAL A 6 9.78 8.65 12.38
CA VAL A 6 9.82 7.87 11.15
C VAL A 6 10.73 8.56 10.15
N GLY A 7 11.27 7.81 9.21
CA GLY A 7 12.11 8.36 8.15
C GLY A 7 12.73 7.27 7.30
N THR A 8 13.59 7.67 6.37
CA THR A 8 14.30 6.76 5.48
C THR A 8 15.80 7.02 5.58
N ARG A 9 16.60 5.96 5.49
CA ARG A 9 18.07 6.06 5.45
C ARG A 9 18.65 4.81 4.79
N ASP A 10 19.61 4.99 3.89
CA ASP A 10 20.35 3.91 3.23
C ASP A 10 19.43 2.82 2.62
N GLY A 11 18.37 3.24 1.91
CA GLY A 11 17.40 2.32 1.32
C GLY A 11 16.50 1.60 2.32
N ARG A 12 16.41 2.06 3.58
CA ARG A 12 15.57 1.43 4.62
C ARG A 12 14.58 2.40 5.22
N PHE A 13 13.39 1.88 5.53
CA PHE A 13 12.42 2.58 6.36
C PHE A 13 12.81 2.43 7.84
N LEU A 14 12.79 3.53 8.57
CA LEU A 14 13.15 3.58 9.99
C LEU A 14 11.93 3.93 10.85
N LEU A 15 11.77 3.22 11.96
CA LEU A 15 10.86 3.56 13.05
C LEU A 15 11.68 3.70 14.33
N ASN A 16 11.65 4.88 14.95
CA ASN A 16 12.46 5.21 16.12
C ASN A 16 13.97 5.02 15.91
N GLY A 17 14.46 5.30 14.69
CA GLY A 17 15.87 5.18 14.31
C GLY A 17 16.31 3.76 13.89
N GLU A 18 15.46 2.76 14.07
CA GLU A 18 15.75 1.37 13.76
C GLU A 18 15.09 0.92 12.45
N PRO A 19 15.76 0.11 11.61
CA PRO A 19 15.15 -0.47 10.42
C PRO A 19 13.89 -1.27 10.76
N TYR A 20 12.78 -0.95 10.10
CA TYR A 20 11.48 -1.56 10.37
C TYR A 20 10.84 -2.09 9.10
N ILE A 21 10.66 -3.41 9.03
CA ILE A 21 10.04 -4.07 7.88
C ILE A 21 8.52 -3.88 7.93
N GLN A 22 7.99 -3.15 6.95
CA GLN A 22 6.57 -2.91 6.81
C GLN A 22 5.90 -4.11 6.14
N ARG A 23 4.93 -4.70 6.83
CA ARG A 23 4.09 -5.82 6.36
C ARG A 23 2.66 -5.30 6.40
N LEU A 24 2.31 -4.58 5.35
CA LEU A 24 1.05 -3.89 5.26
C LEU A 24 0.03 -4.77 4.54
N VAL A 25 -1.23 -4.45 4.74
CA VAL A 25 -2.35 -4.96 3.95
C VAL A 25 -3.04 -3.79 3.27
N LEU A 26 -3.47 -3.98 2.02
CA LEU A 26 -4.30 -3.02 1.32
C LEU A 26 -5.70 -3.06 1.92
N ASP A 27 -6.17 -1.94 2.45
CA ASP A 27 -7.49 -1.82 3.07
C ASP A 27 -8.27 -0.70 2.38
N GLN A 28 -9.26 -1.10 1.58
CA GLN A 28 -10.12 -0.20 0.82
C GLN A 28 -11.25 0.42 1.66
N GLY A 29 -11.44 0.00 2.91
CA GLY A 29 -12.39 0.62 3.85
C GLY A 29 -13.86 0.39 3.50
N TYR A 30 -14.20 -0.78 2.95
CA TYR A 30 -15.57 -1.23 2.69
C TYR A 30 -16.07 -2.12 3.83
N PHE A 31 -17.23 -1.82 4.41
CA PHE A 31 -17.82 -2.48 5.58
C PHE A 31 -19.15 -3.19 5.25
N PRO A 32 -19.46 -4.31 5.93
CA PRO A 32 -20.75 -4.97 5.78
C PRO A 32 -21.89 -4.05 6.22
N GLY A 33 -22.97 -3.99 5.43
CA GLY A 33 -24.14 -3.17 5.74
C GLY A 33 -23.95 -1.65 5.60
N GLY A 34 -22.75 -1.17 5.31
CA GLY A 34 -22.45 0.27 5.23
C GLY A 34 -21.50 0.71 4.11
N TRP A 35 -21.02 -0.21 3.26
CA TRP A 35 -20.10 0.07 2.13
C TRP A 35 -18.94 0.96 2.61
N TYR A 36 -18.82 2.20 2.18
CA TYR A 36 -17.73 3.09 2.61
C TYR A 36 -17.81 3.61 4.06
N THR A 37 -18.86 3.27 4.80
CA THR A 37 -19.09 3.68 6.18
C THR A 37 -19.24 2.46 7.07
N ALA A 38 -18.48 2.39 8.16
CA ALA A 38 -18.68 1.35 9.18
C ALA A 38 -20.04 1.51 9.88
N ALA A 39 -20.73 0.40 10.15
CA ALA A 39 -22.01 0.41 10.86
C ALA A 39 -21.85 0.82 12.33
N SER A 40 -20.70 0.52 12.93
CA SER A 40 -20.35 0.86 14.31
C SER A 40 -18.87 1.19 14.47
N ASP A 41 -18.53 1.84 15.57
CA ASP A 41 -17.12 2.09 15.95
C ASP A 41 -16.34 0.78 16.20
N ALA A 42 -17.03 -0.27 16.65
CA ALA A 42 -16.43 -1.58 16.85
C ALA A 42 -15.99 -2.22 15.53
N ASP A 43 -16.69 -1.96 14.42
CA ASP A 43 -16.31 -2.50 13.11
C ASP A 43 -15.00 -1.88 12.61
N LEU A 44 -14.77 -0.58 12.88
CA LEU A 44 -13.51 0.10 12.56
C LEU A 44 -12.34 -0.56 13.29
N ARG A 45 -12.52 -0.82 14.59
CA ARG A 45 -11.54 -1.51 15.42
C ARG A 45 -11.31 -2.96 14.96
N HIS A 46 -12.38 -3.65 14.58
CA HIS A 46 -12.35 -5.07 14.25
C HIS A 46 -11.48 -5.37 13.03
N ASP A 47 -11.54 -4.56 11.97
CA ASP A 47 -10.69 -4.75 10.79
C ASP A 47 -9.20 -4.67 11.12
N ILE A 48 -8.80 -3.76 12.04
CA ILE A 48 -7.42 -3.65 12.52
C ILE A 48 -7.03 -4.90 13.32
N GLU A 49 -7.90 -5.39 14.20
CA GLU A 49 -7.66 -6.62 14.96
C GLU A 49 -7.51 -7.84 14.06
N LEU A 50 -8.33 -7.95 13.01
CA LEU A 50 -8.23 -9.01 12.00
C LEU A 50 -6.93 -8.92 11.20
N ALA A 51 -6.55 -7.74 10.73
CA ALA A 51 -5.28 -7.55 10.04
C ALA A 51 -4.09 -7.94 10.91
N LYS A 52 -4.10 -7.56 12.20
CA LYS A 52 -3.08 -7.99 13.17
C LYS A 52 -3.11 -9.50 13.42
N ALA A 53 -4.28 -10.13 13.48
CA ALA A 53 -4.43 -11.58 13.61
C ALA A 53 -3.87 -12.33 12.39
N LEU A 54 -3.88 -11.71 11.20
CA LEU A 54 -3.23 -12.21 9.99
C LEU A 54 -1.72 -11.87 9.92
N GLY A 55 -1.15 -11.25 10.96
CA GLY A 55 0.28 -10.99 11.09
C GLY A 55 0.77 -9.67 10.48
N PHE A 56 -0.13 -8.85 9.93
CA PHE A 56 0.22 -7.53 9.42
C PHE A 56 0.53 -6.55 10.56
N ASN A 57 1.46 -5.63 10.31
CA ASN A 57 1.82 -4.57 11.27
C ASN A 57 1.32 -3.18 10.85
N GLY A 58 0.64 -3.08 9.71
CA GLY A 58 -0.05 -1.88 9.28
C GLY A 58 -0.95 -2.10 8.09
N ALA A 59 -1.53 -1.02 7.58
CA ALA A 59 -2.31 -1.01 6.36
C ALA A 59 -2.00 0.22 5.50
N ARG A 60 -2.21 0.07 4.20
CA ARG A 60 -2.32 1.19 3.26
C ARG A 60 -3.80 1.43 3.00
N LYS A 61 -4.27 2.63 3.35
CA LYS A 61 -5.69 3.01 3.24
C LYS A 61 -6.03 3.43 1.82
N HIS A 62 -6.26 2.44 0.96
CA HIS A 62 -6.28 2.62 -0.48
C HIS A 62 -7.34 3.61 -0.96
N GLN A 63 -6.91 4.58 -1.77
CA GLN A 63 -7.77 5.53 -2.49
C GLN A 63 -8.86 6.20 -1.63
N LYS A 64 -8.58 6.49 -0.36
CA LYS A 64 -9.56 7.09 0.57
C LYS A 64 -8.90 7.82 1.74
N VAL A 65 -9.36 9.05 1.98
CA VAL A 65 -9.13 9.73 3.26
C VAL A 65 -9.98 9.07 4.35
N GLU A 66 -9.35 8.31 5.23
CA GLU A 66 -10.07 7.46 6.19
C GLU A 66 -10.73 8.25 7.34
N ASP A 67 -11.73 7.64 7.98
CA ASP A 67 -12.39 8.14 9.20
C ASP A 67 -11.35 8.30 10.34
N PRO A 68 -11.25 9.48 10.98
CA PRO A 68 -10.36 9.70 12.12
C PRO A 68 -10.56 8.73 13.28
N ARG A 69 -11.74 8.11 13.44
CA ARG A 69 -11.99 7.07 14.44
C ARG A 69 -11.24 5.77 14.13
N TRP A 70 -11.09 5.43 12.85
CA TRP A 70 -10.25 4.29 12.45
C TRP A 70 -8.78 4.58 12.74
N LEU A 71 -8.31 5.79 12.41
CA LEU A 71 -6.95 6.25 12.75
C LEU A 71 -6.69 6.26 14.26
N TYR A 72 -7.69 6.68 15.06
CA TYR A 72 -7.64 6.55 16.51
C TYR A 72 -7.43 5.10 16.94
N TRP A 73 -8.19 4.14 16.38
CA TRP A 73 -7.97 2.73 16.73
C TRP A 73 -6.60 2.21 16.28
N ALA A 74 -6.09 2.63 15.13
CA ALA A 74 -4.74 2.30 14.68
C ALA A 74 -3.67 2.82 15.65
N ASP A 75 -3.82 4.05 16.17
CA ASP A 75 -2.97 4.58 17.22
C ASP A 75 -3.02 3.73 18.49
N ARG A 76 -4.23 3.38 18.95
CA ARG A 76 -4.46 2.64 20.21
C ARG A 76 -3.94 1.21 20.14
N LEU A 77 -4.04 0.58 18.98
CA LEU A 77 -3.65 -0.81 18.76
C LEU A 77 -2.20 -0.98 18.29
N GLY A 78 -1.49 0.12 18.01
CA GLY A 78 -0.12 0.09 17.48
C GLY A 78 -0.09 -0.58 16.11
N PHE A 79 -0.69 0.08 15.13
CA PHE A 79 -0.82 -0.40 13.76
C PHE A 79 -0.40 0.72 12.79
N LEU A 80 0.55 0.46 11.89
CA LEU A 80 1.05 1.49 10.98
C LEU A 80 0.03 1.82 9.89
N VAL A 81 0.04 3.05 9.42
CA VAL A 81 -0.90 3.52 8.39
C VAL A 81 -0.14 4.29 7.32
N TRP A 82 -0.31 3.88 6.07
CA TRP A 82 -0.07 4.75 4.92
C TRP A 82 -1.38 5.43 4.59
N ALA A 83 -1.43 6.75 4.78
CA ALA A 83 -2.61 7.55 4.52
C ALA A 83 -2.58 8.02 3.06
N GLU A 84 -3.63 7.68 2.32
CA GLU A 84 -3.65 7.84 0.87
C GLU A 84 -4.86 8.65 0.41
N MET A 85 -4.63 9.49 -0.61
CA MET A 85 -5.70 10.26 -1.24
C MET A 85 -6.38 9.45 -2.35
N PRO A 86 -7.70 9.63 -2.56
CA PRO A 86 -8.35 9.19 -3.79
C PRO A 86 -7.78 9.95 -4.99
N ASN A 87 -7.62 9.26 -6.13
CA ASN A 87 -7.33 9.94 -7.39
C ASN A 87 -8.60 10.56 -7.98
N PHE A 88 -8.41 11.61 -8.78
CA PHE A 88 -9.46 12.08 -9.68
C PHE A 88 -9.67 11.11 -10.86
N HIS A 89 -10.87 11.11 -11.44
CA HIS A 89 -11.16 10.29 -12.62
C HIS A 89 -10.50 10.82 -13.91
N GLU A 90 -10.37 12.13 -14.05
CA GLU A 90 -9.77 12.79 -15.21
C GLU A 90 -9.04 14.07 -14.79
N HIS A 91 -7.81 14.26 -15.31
CA HIS A 91 -7.03 15.46 -15.06
C HIS A 91 -7.66 16.70 -15.70
N THR A 92 -7.92 17.69 -14.85
CA THR A 92 -8.26 19.07 -15.25
C THR A 92 -7.61 20.02 -14.25
N ALA A 93 -7.45 21.29 -14.60
CA ALA A 93 -6.94 22.29 -13.66
C ALA A 93 -7.78 22.37 -12.37
N GLN A 94 -9.11 22.17 -12.47
CA GLN A 94 -9.99 22.13 -11.31
C GLN A 94 -9.79 20.88 -10.46
N ALA A 95 -9.67 19.70 -11.07
CA ALA A 95 -9.43 18.44 -10.35
C ALA A 95 -8.06 18.45 -9.64
N GLU A 96 -7.04 18.96 -10.32
CA GLU A 96 -5.72 19.16 -9.74
C GLU A 96 -5.76 20.09 -8.53
N GLN A 97 -6.41 21.26 -8.65
CA GLN A 97 -6.53 22.19 -7.53
C GLN A 97 -7.28 21.56 -6.35
N ARG A 98 -8.38 20.82 -6.60
CA ARG A 98 -9.12 20.11 -5.55
C ARG A 98 -8.25 19.06 -4.85
N LEU A 99 -7.51 18.23 -5.59
CA LEU A 99 -6.62 17.24 -4.98
C LEU A 99 -5.56 17.90 -4.09
N MET A 100 -4.98 19.02 -4.54
CA MET A 100 -4.01 19.78 -3.74
C MET A 100 -4.63 20.34 -2.45
N ASP A 101 -5.82 20.93 -2.54
CA ASP A 101 -6.52 21.50 -1.38
C ASP A 101 -6.94 20.40 -0.38
N GLU A 102 -7.46 19.28 -0.89
CA GLU A 102 -7.88 18.13 -0.09
C GLU A 102 -6.69 17.42 0.57
N LEU A 103 -5.56 17.25 -0.13
CA LEU A 103 -4.33 16.71 0.45
C LEU A 103 -3.85 17.59 1.61
N ALA A 104 -3.81 18.91 1.42
CA ALA A 104 -3.40 19.84 2.47
C ALA A 104 -4.32 19.76 3.70
N ALA A 105 -5.64 19.67 3.48
CA ALA A 105 -6.63 19.54 4.54
C ALA A 105 -6.54 18.19 5.28
N ALA A 106 -6.34 17.09 4.55
CA ALA A 106 -6.18 15.75 5.12
C ALA A 106 -4.93 15.67 6.00
N ILE A 107 -3.79 16.19 5.52
CA ILE A 107 -2.56 16.24 6.31
C ILE A 107 -2.75 17.11 7.56
N GLU A 108 -3.36 18.29 7.43
CA GLU A 108 -3.58 19.17 8.60
C GLU A 108 -4.45 18.49 9.67
N ARG A 109 -5.49 17.75 9.24
CA ARG A 109 -6.37 17.01 10.13
C ARG A 109 -5.66 15.85 10.83
N ASP A 110 -4.83 15.11 10.09
CA ASP A 110 -4.39 13.78 10.52
C ASP A 110 -2.91 13.70 10.96
N LYS A 111 -2.09 14.74 10.75
CA LYS A 111 -0.64 14.75 11.09
C LYS A 111 -0.32 14.43 12.56
N ASP A 112 -1.27 14.55 13.47
CA ASP A 112 -1.09 14.25 14.90
C ASP A 112 -1.30 12.77 15.26
N HIS A 113 -1.75 11.94 14.31
CA HIS A 113 -1.85 10.48 14.46
C HIS A 113 -0.44 9.83 14.34
N PRO A 114 0.13 9.26 15.42
CA PRO A 114 1.40 8.55 15.35
C PRO A 114 1.35 7.29 14.47
N CYS A 115 0.17 6.70 14.25
CA CYS A 115 0.01 5.53 13.38
C CYS A 115 0.35 5.84 11.93
N ILE A 116 0.12 7.07 11.46
CA ILE A 116 0.44 7.47 10.09
C ILE A 116 1.96 7.54 9.97
N VAL A 117 2.52 6.82 9.01
CA VAL A 117 3.96 6.73 8.79
C VAL A 117 4.40 7.08 7.36
N ALA A 118 3.45 7.22 6.43
CA ALA A 118 3.71 7.72 5.09
C ALA A 118 2.45 8.39 4.54
N TRP A 119 2.66 9.37 3.65
CA TRP A 119 1.61 9.98 2.84
C TRP A 119 1.67 9.48 1.41
N VAL A 120 0.51 9.20 0.83
CA VAL A 120 0.38 8.71 -0.55
C VAL A 120 -0.58 9.64 -1.32
N PRO A 121 -0.07 10.65 -2.05
CA PRO A 121 -0.93 11.59 -2.75
C PRO A 121 -1.65 11.01 -3.98
N MET A 122 -1.06 10.01 -4.63
CA MET A 122 -1.62 9.38 -5.84
C MET A 122 -1.29 7.89 -5.91
N ASN A 123 -2.09 7.16 -6.70
CA ASN A 123 -1.90 5.75 -7.03
C ASN A 123 -1.89 5.50 -8.55
N GLU A 124 -0.93 4.74 -9.08
CA GLU A 124 -0.90 4.22 -10.47
C GLU A 124 -1.18 5.24 -11.59
N SER A 125 -0.97 6.53 -11.36
CA SER A 125 -1.33 7.59 -12.30
C SER A 125 -2.80 7.54 -12.75
N PHE A 126 -3.73 7.01 -11.94
CA PHE A 126 -5.15 7.03 -12.33
C PHE A 126 -5.62 8.46 -12.55
N GLY A 127 -6.47 8.64 -13.57
CA GLY A 127 -6.91 9.96 -14.03
C GLY A 127 -5.93 10.72 -14.92
N LEU A 128 -4.71 10.22 -15.10
CA LEU A 128 -3.70 10.77 -16.01
C LEU A 128 -3.66 10.06 -17.38
N ALA A 129 -4.54 9.07 -17.62
CA ALA A 129 -4.58 8.24 -18.82
C ALA A 129 -5.29 8.92 -20.01
N ARG A 130 -4.69 9.97 -20.57
CA ARG A 130 -5.04 10.61 -21.87
C ARG A 130 -3.76 11.17 -22.49
N PRO A 131 -3.73 11.62 -23.77
CA PRO A 131 -2.58 12.38 -24.25
C PRO A 131 -2.44 13.65 -23.41
N LEU A 132 -1.62 13.56 -22.37
CA LEU A 132 -1.18 14.68 -21.57
C LEU A 132 -0.06 15.38 -22.34
N GLN A 133 0.04 16.70 -22.15
CA GLN A 133 1.23 17.39 -22.57
C GLN A 133 2.44 16.86 -21.79
N ASP A 134 3.59 16.80 -22.45
CA ASP A 134 4.83 16.35 -21.84
C ASP A 134 5.10 17.09 -20.52
N GLY A 135 5.45 16.32 -19.49
CA GLY A 135 5.80 16.84 -18.16
C GLY A 135 4.61 17.23 -17.26
N VAL A 136 3.35 17.15 -17.71
CA VAL A 136 2.19 17.42 -16.82
C VAL A 136 2.20 16.48 -15.60
N ALA A 137 2.34 15.18 -15.82
CA ALA A 137 2.38 14.18 -14.75
C ALA A 137 3.53 14.48 -13.76
N ALA A 138 4.74 14.69 -14.26
CA ALA A 138 5.90 14.98 -13.40
C ALA A 138 5.72 16.28 -12.59
N ARG A 139 5.14 17.35 -13.18
CA ARG A 139 4.85 18.59 -12.46
C ARG A 139 3.83 18.39 -11.36
N LEU A 140 2.76 17.63 -11.62
CA LEU A 140 1.74 17.36 -10.62
C LEU A 140 2.31 16.55 -9.46
N ILE A 141 2.98 15.43 -9.75
CA ILE A 141 3.55 14.54 -8.74
C ILE A 141 4.56 15.29 -7.86
N ASN A 142 5.46 16.10 -8.45
CA ASN A 142 6.38 16.92 -7.67
C ASN A 142 5.65 17.94 -6.79
N ARG A 143 4.60 18.60 -7.30
CA ARG A 143 3.84 19.58 -6.51
C ARG A 143 3.13 18.93 -5.32
N LEU A 144 2.57 17.72 -5.50
CA LEU A 144 1.93 16.97 -4.42
C LEU A 144 2.96 16.52 -3.38
N HIS A 145 4.11 16.01 -3.82
CA HIS A 145 5.24 15.66 -2.96
C HIS A 145 5.71 16.85 -2.12
N ASP A 146 5.99 17.99 -2.77
CA ASP A 146 6.47 19.19 -2.10
C ASP A 146 5.42 19.77 -1.14
N LEU A 147 4.14 19.75 -1.53
CA LEU A 147 3.04 20.16 -0.66
C LEU A 147 2.98 19.28 0.58
N ALA A 148 3.09 17.96 0.43
CA ALA A 148 3.05 17.03 1.57
C ALA A 148 4.17 17.35 2.57
N HIS A 149 5.40 17.55 2.12
CA HIS A 149 6.50 17.96 3.01
C HIS A 149 6.34 19.35 3.62
N GLN A 150 5.78 20.31 2.88
CA GLN A 150 5.49 21.64 3.43
C GLN A 150 4.46 21.59 4.55
N ARG A 151 3.51 20.66 4.49
CA ARG A 151 2.46 20.47 5.52
C ARG A 151 2.89 19.54 6.65
N ASP A 152 3.69 18.52 6.34
CA ASP A 152 4.26 17.57 7.29
C ASP A 152 5.65 17.10 6.83
N GLY A 153 6.68 17.73 7.37
CA GLY A 153 8.08 17.35 7.12
C GLY A 153 8.59 16.16 7.95
N THR A 154 7.73 15.47 8.69
CA THR A 154 8.15 14.40 9.63
C THR A 154 7.98 12.98 9.08
N ARG A 155 7.34 12.82 7.92
CA ARG A 155 6.98 11.53 7.33
C ARG A 155 7.43 11.45 5.87
N PRO A 156 7.84 10.28 5.37
CA PRO A 156 8.11 10.08 3.96
C PRO A 156 6.85 10.13 3.09
N VAL A 157 7.03 10.43 1.81
CA VAL A 157 5.97 10.49 0.80
C VAL A 157 6.20 9.41 -0.27
N SER A 158 5.20 8.56 -0.51
CA SER A 158 5.11 7.74 -1.72
C SER A 158 4.34 8.53 -2.78
N SER A 159 5.06 9.11 -3.75
CA SER A 159 4.50 10.18 -4.59
C SER A 159 3.35 9.75 -5.50
N ASN A 160 3.55 8.67 -6.25
CA ASN A 160 2.56 8.02 -7.10
C ASN A 160 2.74 6.52 -6.92
N ASP A 161 1.97 5.93 -5.99
CA ASP A 161 2.23 4.58 -5.54
C ASP A 161 2.16 3.57 -6.69
N GLY A 162 3.12 2.65 -6.69
CA GLY A 162 3.23 1.59 -7.67
C GLY A 162 4.14 1.89 -8.85
N TRP A 163 4.05 3.06 -9.50
CA TRP A 163 4.77 3.31 -10.76
C TRP A 163 4.98 4.80 -11.06
N GLU A 164 5.75 5.10 -12.11
CA GLU A 164 5.85 6.45 -12.67
C GLU A 164 6.15 7.53 -11.61
N HIS A 165 7.04 7.20 -10.67
CA HIS A 165 7.47 8.13 -9.64
C HIS A 165 8.20 9.33 -10.27
N ALA A 166 8.02 10.50 -9.68
CA ALA A 166 8.86 11.67 -9.90
C ALA A 166 9.78 11.89 -8.69
N SER A 167 9.64 12.98 -7.94
CA SER A 167 10.23 13.10 -6.60
C SER A 167 9.43 12.25 -5.61
N THR A 168 10.11 11.36 -4.88
CA THR A 168 9.51 10.42 -3.92
C THR A 168 10.54 10.06 -2.85
N ASP A 169 10.09 9.73 -1.64
CA ASP A 169 10.95 9.21 -0.56
C ASP A 169 10.97 7.68 -0.51
N LEU A 170 10.06 7.05 -1.24
CA LEU A 170 9.80 5.61 -1.26
C LEU A 170 9.72 5.14 -2.72
N CYS A 171 10.47 4.08 -3.04
CA CYS A 171 10.37 3.41 -4.33
C CYS A 171 9.33 2.29 -4.21
N THR A 172 8.13 2.53 -4.70
CA THR A 172 7.03 1.56 -4.57
C THR A 172 6.67 0.95 -5.91
N LEU A 173 6.37 -0.35 -5.89
CA LEU A 173 6.11 -1.16 -7.08
C LEU A 173 4.87 -2.03 -6.86
N HIS A 174 4.01 -2.15 -7.87
CA HIS A 174 2.91 -3.13 -7.85
C HIS A 174 3.32 -4.38 -8.63
N ASP A 175 3.01 -5.57 -8.16
CA ASP A 175 3.46 -6.77 -8.85
C ASP A 175 2.59 -7.98 -8.53
N TYR A 176 1.66 -8.26 -9.43
CA TYR A 176 0.77 -9.43 -9.38
C TYR A 176 1.34 -10.64 -10.12
N GLY A 177 2.66 -10.68 -10.35
CA GLY A 177 3.33 -11.83 -10.94
C GLY A 177 3.28 -13.08 -10.05
N VAL A 178 3.46 -14.23 -10.67
CA VAL A 178 3.59 -15.51 -9.97
C VAL A 178 4.88 -15.53 -9.12
N PRO A 179 4.99 -16.41 -8.10
CA PRO A 179 6.14 -16.42 -7.19
C PRO A 179 7.51 -16.49 -7.87
N ALA A 180 7.64 -17.27 -8.94
CA ALA A 180 8.88 -17.39 -9.70
C ALA A 180 9.31 -16.06 -10.36
N ASP A 181 8.33 -15.26 -10.82
CA ASP A 181 8.60 -13.94 -11.40
C ASP A 181 8.99 -12.94 -10.32
N LEU A 182 8.33 -12.94 -9.16
CA LEU A 182 8.73 -12.09 -8.03
C LEU A 182 10.15 -12.42 -7.58
N GLN A 183 10.49 -13.71 -7.42
CA GLN A 183 11.83 -14.11 -7.01
C GLN A 183 12.90 -13.65 -8.01
N ARG A 184 12.61 -13.72 -9.31
CA ARG A 184 13.52 -13.26 -10.36
C ARG A 184 13.62 -11.74 -10.39
N ARG A 185 12.50 -11.01 -10.38
CA ARG A 185 12.47 -9.54 -10.45
C ARG A 185 13.13 -8.90 -9.23
N TYR A 186 12.87 -9.42 -8.03
CA TYR A 186 13.39 -8.86 -6.78
C TYR A 186 14.68 -9.51 -6.29
N ALA A 187 15.42 -10.23 -7.14
CA ALA A 187 16.74 -10.77 -6.80
C ALA A 187 17.80 -9.67 -6.63
N THR A 188 17.71 -8.59 -7.42
CA THR A 188 18.65 -7.46 -7.37
C THR A 188 17.90 -6.14 -7.54
N LEU A 189 18.52 -5.02 -7.14
CA LEU A 189 17.97 -3.69 -7.41
C LEU A 189 17.83 -3.42 -8.92
N ALA A 190 18.81 -3.83 -9.72
CA ALA A 190 18.78 -3.64 -11.17
C ALA A 190 17.58 -4.36 -11.81
N SER A 191 17.36 -5.63 -11.47
CA SER A 191 16.21 -6.40 -11.97
C SER A 191 14.87 -5.88 -11.43
N ALA A 192 14.85 -5.32 -10.21
CA ALA A 192 13.64 -4.76 -9.63
C ALA A 192 13.21 -3.47 -10.35
N LEU A 193 14.17 -2.66 -10.79
CA LEU A 193 13.94 -1.38 -11.47
C LEU A 193 13.86 -1.49 -12.99
N GLU A 194 14.08 -2.68 -13.54
CA GLU A 194 13.96 -2.94 -14.97
C GLU A 194 12.51 -2.66 -15.44
N PRO A 195 12.31 -1.71 -16.38
CA PRO A 195 10.97 -1.38 -16.87
C PRO A 195 10.32 -2.51 -17.66
N SER A 196 11.12 -3.36 -18.32
CA SER A 196 10.59 -4.44 -19.15
C SER A 196 9.83 -5.48 -18.32
N GLY A 197 8.63 -5.83 -18.79
CA GLY A 197 7.74 -6.79 -18.12
C GLY A 197 6.89 -6.21 -16.98
N ARG A 198 6.76 -4.88 -16.91
CA ARG A 198 5.82 -4.15 -16.04
C ARG A 198 4.82 -3.37 -16.88
N PRO A 199 3.61 -3.07 -16.37
CA PRO A 199 2.63 -2.29 -17.12
C PRO A 199 3.11 -0.84 -17.33
N ARG A 200 3.92 -0.32 -16.41
CA ARG A 200 4.49 1.04 -16.44
C ARG A 200 5.92 1.03 -15.87
N PRO A 201 6.78 1.99 -16.25
CA PRO A 201 8.12 2.09 -15.68
C PRO A 201 8.06 2.52 -14.20
N PRO A 202 9.05 2.14 -13.37
CA PRO A 202 9.12 2.62 -11.98
C PRO A 202 9.19 4.14 -11.85
N TYR A 203 9.87 4.83 -12.76
CA TYR A 203 10.05 6.29 -12.73
C TYR A 203 9.65 6.91 -14.06
N LEU A 204 9.15 8.16 -14.00
CA LEU A 204 8.95 8.97 -15.19
C LEU A 204 10.29 9.33 -15.87
N PRO A 205 10.29 9.64 -17.18
CA PRO A 205 11.49 10.09 -17.87
C PRO A 205 12.15 11.29 -17.15
N GLY A 206 13.47 11.21 -16.96
CA GLY A 206 14.24 12.22 -16.23
C GLY A 206 14.34 11.99 -14.71
N TYR A 207 13.64 10.97 -14.18
CA TYR A 207 13.73 10.54 -12.79
C TYR A 207 14.34 9.14 -12.71
N ALA A 208 14.91 8.82 -11.56
CA ALA A 208 15.55 7.55 -11.29
C ALA A 208 15.61 7.32 -9.78
N TYR A 209 15.81 6.07 -9.38
CA TYR A 209 16.08 5.68 -8.01
C TYR A 209 17.31 6.39 -7.43
N LYS A 210 17.17 6.97 -6.24
CA LYS A 210 18.21 7.71 -5.51
C LYS A 210 18.61 7.08 -4.17
N GLY A 211 18.16 5.85 -3.90
CA GLY A 211 18.46 5.14 -2.65
C GLY A 211 17.29 5.11 -1.66
N GLU A 212 16.08 5.34 -2.14
CA GLU A 212 14.83 5.22 -1.39
C GLU A 212 14.61 3.76 -0.96
N PRO A 213 13.91 3.50 0.15
CA PRO A 213 13.46 2.14 0.45
C PRO A 213 12.56 1.61 -0.67
N LEU A 214 12.85 0.39 -1.13
CA LEU A 214 12.03 -0.29 -2.14
C LEU A 214 10.99 -1.19 -1.47
N LEU A 215 9.71 -0.97 -1.77
CA LEU A 215 8.58 -1.78 -1.29
C LEU A 215 7.74 -2.28 -2.46
N VAL A 216 7.18 -3.48 -2.32
CA VAL A 216 6.14 -3.97 -3.24
C VAL A 216 4.78 -3.71 -2.60
N THR A 217 4.12 -2.64 -3.01
CA THR A 217 2.97 -2.06 -2.30
C THR A 217 1.61 -2.57 -2.76
N GLU A 218 1.58 -3.36 -3.83
CA GLU A 218 0.46 -4.22 -4.17
C GLU A 218 1.02 -5.51 -4.78
N PHE A 219 0.60 -6.65 -4.28
CA PHE A 219 0.95 -7.97 -4.83
C PHE A 219 -0.03 -9.02 -4.33
N GLY A 220 0.02 -10.19 -4.94
CA GLY A 220 -0.83 -11.31 -4.56
C GLY A 220 -2.21 -11.17 -5.16
N GLY A 221 -3.21 -10.77 -4.38
CA GLY A 221 -4.60 -10.75 -4.86
C GLY A 221 -5.12 -12.14 -5.16
N LEU A 222 -5.05 -13.03 -4.16
CA LEU A 222 -5.48 -14.43 -4.31
C LEU A 222 -6.99 -14.57 -4.09
N GLY A 223 -7.71 -14.92 -5.14
CA GLY A 223 -9.11 -15.34 -5.05
C GLY A 223 -9.26 -16.83 -4.79
N LEU A 224 -10.46 -17.23 -4.35
CA LEU A 224 -10.87 -18.63 -4.27
C LEU A 224 -11.77 -18.96 -5.47
N GLN A 225 -11.53 -20.09 -6.14
CA GLN A 225 -12.43 -20.59 -7.17
C GLN A 225 -13.84 -20.78 -6.61
N GLY A 226 -14.85 -20.42 -7.41
CA GLY A 226 -16.25 -20.40 -6.98
C GLY A 226 -16.70 -19.13 -6.28
N SER A 227 -15.81 -18.14 -6.10
CA SER A 227 -16.20 -16.77 -5.71
C SER A 227 -17.01 -16.11 -6.83
N SER A 228 -17.89 -15.16 -6.48
CA SER A 228 -18.71 -14.41 -7.44
C SER A 228 -17.94 -13.37 -8.26
N GLY A 229 -16.70 -13.09 -7.87
CA GLY A 229 -15.82 -12.11 -8.49
C GLY A 229 -14.46 -12.69 -8.89
N TRP A 230 -13.54 -11.81 -9.25
CA TRP A 230 -12.22 -12.14 -9.74
C TRP A 230 -11.13 -11.90 -8.69
N GLY A 231 -9.97 -12.50 -8.92
CA GLY A 231 -8.70 -12.17 -8.27
C GLY A 231 -7.57 -12.20 -9.29
N TYR A 232 -6.40 -11.69 -8.89
CA TYR A 232 -5.23 -11.63 -9.77
C TYR A 232 -4.62 -13.03 -9.99
N ASP A 233 -4.83 -13.94 -9.03
CA ASP A 233 -4.63 -15.39 -9.19
C ASP A 233 -5.77 -16.12 -8.45
N MET A 234 -6.19 -17.29 -8.94
CA MET A 234 -7.35 -18.02 -8.44
C MET A 234 -6.94 -19.40 -7.93
N THR A 235 -7.12 -19.64 -6.64
CA THR A 235 -6.75 -20.89 -5.97
C THR A 235 -7.95 -21.80 -5.75
N ALA A 236 -7.78 -23.12 -5.85
CA ALA A 236 -8.87 -24.10 -5.76
C ALA A 236 -9.47 -24.24 -4.36
N GLY A 237 -8.80 -23.72 -3.32
CA GLY A 237 -9.26 -23.78 -1.95
C GLY A 237 -8.25 -23.23 -0.95
N ALA A 238 -8.63 -23.21 0.32
CA ALA A 238 -7.84 -22.62 1.41
C ALA A 238 -6.40 -23.15 1.50
N ARG A 239 -6.16 -24.43 1.20
CA ARG A 239 -4.82 -25.03 1.23
C ARG A 239 -3.91 -24.42 0.15
N GLU A 240 -4.40 -24.37 -1.08
CA GLU A 240 -3.63 -23.79 -2.19
C GLU A 240 -3.45 -22.28 -2.01
N LEU A 241 -4.44 -21.58 -1.45
CA LEU A 241 -4.31 -20.18 -1.04
C LEU A 241 -3.13 -19.99 -0.08
N VAL A 242 -3.05 -20.81 0.97
CA VAL A 242 -1.96 -20.76 1.95
C VAL A 242 -0.60 -21.03 1.29
N ASP A 243 -0.52 -22.06 0.45
CA ASP A 243 0.72 -22.45 -0.22
C ASP A 243 1.20 -21.32 -1.16
N ARG A 244 0.31 -20.78 -2.01
CA ARG A 244 0.62 -19.68 -2.92
C ARG A 244 0.95 -18.38 -2.16
N TYR A 245 0.21 -18.05 -1.11
CA TYR A 245 0.49 -16.90 -0.26
C TYR A 245 1.90 -17.00 0.36
N ARG A 246 2.29 -18.18 0.84
CA ARG A 246 3.63 -18.44 1.38
C ARG A 246 4.71 -18.21 0.33
N GLU A 247 4.54 -18.74 -0.87
CA GLU A 247 5.51 -18.58 -1.94
C GLU A 247 5.73 -17.10 -2.31
N LEU A 248 4.65 -16.33 -2.40
CA LEU A 248 4.69 -14.90 -2.69
C LEU A 248 5.43 -14.11 -1.59
N VAL A 249 5.06 -14.30 -0.32
CA VAL A 249 5.70 -13.60 0.81
C VAL A 249 7.17 -14.00 0.93
N VAL A 250 7.50 -15.28 0.77
CA VAL A 250 8.90 -15.76 0.82
C VAL A 250 9.73 -15.17 -0.32
N ALA A 251 9.16 -15.01 -1.52
CA ALA A 251 9.85 -14.39 -2.65
C ALA A 251 10.27 -12.94 -2.32
N LEU A 252 9.37 -12.15 -1.72
CA LEU A 252 9.68 -10.76 -1.34
C LEU A 252 10.59 -10.65 -0.11
N MET A 253 10.53 -11.60 0.82
CA MET A 253 11.38 -11.65 2.01
C MET A 253 12.73 -12.37 1.79
N ALA A 254 13.01 -12.85 0.57
CA ALA A 254 14.32 -13.37 0.18
C ALA A 254 15.40 -12.27 0.14
N PRO A 255 16.69 -12.63 0.08
CA PRO A 255 17.76 -11.66 -0.18
C PRO A 255 17.47 -10.86 -1.46
N GLY A 256 17.57 -9.54 -1.38
CA GLY A 256 17.14 -8.62 -2.43
C GLY A 256 16.75 -7.25 -1.87
N PRO A 257 16.40 -6.28 -2.74
CA PRO A 257 16.23 -4.87 -2.36
C PRO A 257 14.93 -4.56 -1.59
N VAL A 258 13.96 -5.48 -1.56
CA VAL A 258 12.65 -5.25 -0.95
C VAL A 258 12.76 -5.13 0.58
N GLU A 259 12.35 -3.99 1.14
CA GLU A 259 12.36 -3.70 2.59
C GLU A 259 10.95 -3.70 3.23
N GLY A 260 9.93 -4.10 2.46
CA GLY A 260 8.57 -4.24 2.95
C GLY A 260 7.59 -4.55 1.82
N PHE A 261 6.35 -4.85 2.20
CA PHE A 261 5.29 -5.10 1.25
C PHE A 261 3.93 -4.60 1.74
N CYS A 262 2.98 -4.46 0.81
CA CYS A 262 1.57 -4.31 1.10
C CYS A 262 0.77 -5.32 0.26
N TYR A 263 0.11 -6.27 0.92
CA TYR A 263 -0.63 -7.35 0.25
C TYR A 263 -2.01 -6.87 -0.17
N THR A 264 -2.39 -7.11 -1.43
CA THR A 264 -3.75 -6.89 -1.92
C THR A 264 -4.55 -8.16 -1.71
N GLN A 265 -5.58 -8.20 -0.85
CA GLN A 265 -6.06 -7.15 0.05
C GLN A 265 -6.67 -7.75 1.34
N LEU A 266 -7.16 -6.91 2.26
CA LEU A 266 -7.71 -7.37 3.55
C LEU A 266 -9.03 -8.14 3.35
N THR A 267 -10.01 -7.51 2.70
CA THR A 267 -11.36 -8.07 2.48
C THR A 267 -11.70 -8.09 1.00
N ASP A 268 -12.51 -9.05 0.57
CA ASP A 268 -13.21 -8.95 -0.72
C ASP A 268 -14.02 -7.67 -0.78
N ILE A 269 -14.03 -7.03 -1.95
CA ILE A 269 -14.87 -5.88 -2.22
C ILE A 269 -15.57 -6.07 -3.58
N GLU A 270 -16.86 -5.81 -3.63
CA GLU A 270 -17.65 -5.88 -4.87
C GLU A 270 -17.31 -7.09 -5.78
N GLN A 271 -16.65 -6.83 -6.92
CA GLN A 271 -16.24 -7.83 -7.90
C GLN A 271 -14.80 -8.31 -7.69
N GLU A 272 -14.01 -7.63 -6.87
CA GLU A 272 -12.65 -8.01 -6.51
C GLU A 272 -12.68 -8.92 -5.28
N CYS A 273 -12.78 -10.22 -5.52
CA CYS A 273 -12.92 -11.26 -4.49
C CYS A 273 -11.59 -11.93 -4.13
N ASN A 274 -10.57 -11.11 -3.91
CA ASN A 274 -9.18 -11.52 -3.70
C ASN A 274 -8.60 -11.14 -2.32
N GLY A 275 -9.47 -10.79 -1.37
CA GLY A 275 -9.06 -10.53 0.01
C GLY A 275 -8.72 -11.81 0.77
N LEU A 276 -7.91 -11.72 1.83
CA LEU A 276 -7.70 -12.84 2.77
C LEU A 276 -8.95 -13.11 3.62
N LEU A 277 -9.83 -12.12 3.71
CA LEU A 277 -11.15 -12.21 4.28
C LEU A 277 -12.20 -12.05 3.18
N THR A 278 -13.34 -12.69 3.34
CA THR A 278 -14.56 -12.33 2.59
C THR A 278 -15.06 -10.94 2.99
N PHE A 279 -16.01 -10.39 2.23
CA PHE A 279 -16.65 -9.10 2.54
C PHE A 279 -17.21 -9.08 3.97
N ASP A 280 -17.80 -10.20 4.44
CA ASP A 280 -18.35 -10.35 5.80
C ASP A 280 -17.28 -10.70 6.86
N ARG A 281 -16.00 -10.42 6.60
CA ARG A 281 -14.86 -10.64 7.53
C ARG A 281 -14.61 -12.11 7.91
N ARG A 282 -15.20 -13.06 7.19
CA ARG A 282 -14.86 -14.48 7.35
C ARG A 282 -13.52 -14.75 6.70
N THR A 283 -12.59 -15.36 7.45
CA THR A 283 -11.26 -15.74 6.96
C THR A 283 -11.34 -16.82 5.89
N LYS A 284 -10.67 -16.63 4.74
CA LYS A 284 -10.63 -17.62 3.65
C LYS A 284 -9.69 -18.79 3.92
N ALA A 285 -8.71 -18.58 4.79
CA ALA A 285 -7.84 -19.62 5.33
C ALA A 285 -7.54 -19.32 6.81
N ASP A 286 -7.06 -20.33 7.54
CA ASP A 286 -6.81 -20.22 8.98
C ASP A 286 -5.75 -19.14 9.28
N ALA A 287 -6.15 -18.13 10.05
CA ALA A 287 -5.27 -17.02 10.45
C ALA A 287 -4.04 -17.49 11.24
N THR A 288 -4.14 -18.60 11.99
CA THR A 288 -3.01 -19.17 12.73
C THR A 288 -1.93 -19.73 11.82
N ILE A 289 -2.27 -20.03 10.56
CA ILE A 289 -1.34 -20.47 9.51
C ILE A 289 -0.83 -19.26 8.71
N LEU A 290 -1.70 -18.30 8.38
CA LEU A 290 -1.33 -17.10 7.61
C LEU A 290 -0.41 -16.16 8.40
N CYS A 291 -0.67 -15.94 9.68
CA CYS A 291 0.10 -15.04 10.54
C CYS A 291 1.62 -15.27 10.51
N PRO A 292 2.14 -16.49 10.78
CA PRO A 292 3.57 -16.74 10.73
C PRO A 292 4.15 -16.62 9.30
N ILE A 293 3.33 -16.81 8.25
CA ILE A 293 3.76 -16.57 6.87
C ILE A 293 3.98 -15.08 6.66
N THR A 294 3.00 -14.24 7.00
CA THR A 294 3.09 -12.77 6.90
C THR A 294 4.33 -12.26 7.64
N GLN A 295 4.57 -12.80 8.83
CA GLN A 295 5.69 -12.45 9.71
C GLN A 295 7.04 -13.06 9.30
N THR A 296 7.13 -13.69 8.11
CA THR A 296 8.41 -14.17 7.57
C THR A 296 9.48 -13.10 7.71
N LEU A 297 10.62 -13.48 8.28
CA LEU A 297 11.74 -12.57 8.50
C LEU A 297 12.40 -12.22 7.16
N LYS A 298 12.67 -10.92 6.96
CA LYS A 298 13.47 -10.46 5.83
C LYS A 298 14.88 -11.05 5.94
N ARG A 299 15.28 -11.84 4.95
CA ARG A 299 16.65 -12.33 4.81
C ARG A 299 17.49 -11.24 4.14
N ARG A 300 18.60 -10.88 4.78
CA ARG A 300 19.56 -9.89 4.30
C ARG A 300 20.76 -10.60 3.67
#